data_AF-A0A7S0S621-F1
#
_entry.id   AF-A0A7S0S621-F1
#
_cell.length_a   1.000
_cell.length_b   1.000
_cell.length_c   1.000
_cell.angle_alpha   90.00
_cell.angle_beta   90.00
_cell.angle_gamma   90.00
#
_symmetry.space_group_name_H-M   'P 1'
#
loop_
_entity.id
_entity.type
_entity.pdbx_description
1 polymer ?
#
loop_
_entity_poly.entity_id
_entity_poly.type
_entity_poly.pdbx_seq_one_letter_code
_entity_poly.pdbx_strand_id
1 'polypeptide(L)'
;DDVMGVWANSRAKARRCILMLVLDSCFSGRWVELARERGLHDVVVQAACASGETTYDDLFTRLIVRYHNGELTRDEALTVMRKSGTCSMHPCAYVPWGDVNTPLTCETSNKAFHLLSA
;
A
#
# COMPACT_ATOMS: atom_id res chain seq x y z
N ASP A 1 0.81 -21.56 4.16
CA ASP A 1 -0.02 -20.72 5.05
C ASP A 1 -0.08 -19.31 4.52
N ASP A 2 -1.22 -18.97 3.90
CA ASP A 2 -1.50 -17.69 3.24
C ASP A 2 -1.74 -16.59 4.30
N VAL A 3 -1.19 -15.39 4.09
CA VAL A 3 -1.45 -14.18 4.92
C VAL A 3 -2.95 -13.99 5.14
N MET A 4 -3.77 -14.29 4.13
CA MET A 4 -5.23 -14.22 4.21
C MET A 4 -5.81 -15.25 5.17
N GLY A 5 -5.22 -16.45 5.25
CA GLY A 5 -5.61 -17.46 6.22
C GLY A 5 -5.31 -17.02 7.65
N VAL A 6 -4.16 -16.40 7.89
CA VAL A 6 -3.82 -15.83 9.21
C VAL A 6 -4.77 -14.69 9.57
N TRP A 7 -5.07 -13.80 8.63
CA TRP A 7 -6.00 -12.68 8.84
C TRP A 7 -7.42 -13.16 9.15
N ALA A 8 -7.94 -14.11 8.39
CA ALA A 8 -9.28 -14.66 8.56
C ALA A 8 -9.51 -15.23 9.96
N ASN A 9 -8.46 -15.79 10.57
CA ASN A 9 -8.50 -16.38 11.90
C ASN A 9 -8.02 -15.42 13.01
N SER A 10 -7.72 -14.17 12.68
CA SER A 10 -7.19 -13.22 13.66
C SER A 10 -8.27 -12.66 14.60
N ARG A 11 -7.90 -12.41 15.85
CA ARG A 11 -8.78 -11.70 16.81
C ARG A 11 -9.05 -10.25 16.39
N ALA A 12 -8.16 -9.64 15.62
CA ALA A 12 -8.31 -8.27 15.12
C ALA A 12 -9.50 -8.17 14.14
N LYS A 13 -9.63 -9.14 13.23
CA LYS A 13 -10.80 -9.24 12.34
C LYS A 13 -12.11 -9.35 13.12
N ALA A 14 -12.14 -10.16 14.19
CA ALA A 14 -13.31 -10.29 15.06
C ALA A 14 -13.70 -8.98 15.76
N ARG A 15 -12.75 -8.05 15.92
CA ARG A 15 -12.96 -6.71 16.50
C ARG A 15 -13.26 -5.64 15.46
N ARG A 16 -13.58 -6.03 14.21
CA ARG A 16 -13.84 -5.12 13.08
C ARG A 16 -12.64 -4.24 12.70
N CYS A 17 -11.42 -4.69 12.99
CA CYS A 17 -10.23 -4.03 12.48
C CYS A 17 -10.05 -4.32 10.98
N ILE A 18 -9.29 -3.45 10.32
CA ILE A 18 -8.85 -3.61 8.93
C ILE A 18 -7.42 -4.15 8.91
N LEU A 19 -7.12 -5.05 7.98
CA LEU A 19 -5.74 -5.40 7.66
C LEU A 19 -5.18 -4.44 6.62
N MET A 20 -4.04 -3.83 6.93
CA MET A 20 -3.29 -3.05 5.96
C MET A 20 -2.01 -3.79 5.57
N LEU A 21 -1.85 -4.06 4.28
CA LEU A 21 -0.64 -4.63 3.70
C LEU A 21 0.17 -3.52 3.02
N VAL A 22 1.43 -3.36 3.40
CA VAL A 22 2.39 -2.45 2.75
C VAL A 22 3.51 -3.32 2.18
N LEU A 23 3.67 -3.32 0.87
CA LEU A 23 4.47 -4.30 0.15
C LEU A 23 5.57 -3.62 -0.66
N ASP A 24 6.80 -3.70 -0.15
CA ASP A 24 8.01 -3.28 -0.86
C ASP A 24 8.70 -4.49 -1.49
N SER A 25 8.19 -4.91 -2.64
CA SER A 25 8.73 -6.04 -3.39
C SER A 25 8.34 -5.97 -4.88
N CYS A 26 9.13 -6.64 -5.71
CA CYS A 26 8.83 -6.81 -7.13
C CYS A 26 7.47 -7.47 -7.33
N PHE A 27 6.74 -7.01 -8.35
CA PHE A 27 5.42 -7.51 -8.73
C PHE A 27 4.36 -7.37 -7.63
N SER A 28 4.60 -6.52 -6.63
CA SER A 28 3.69 -6.33 -5.48
C SER A 28 2.29 -5.88 -5.90
N GLY A 29 2.13 -5.24 -7.06
CA GLY A 29 0.83 -4.90 -7.64
C GLY A 29 -0.07 -6.11 -7.89
N ARG A 30 0.45 -7.34 -7.98
CA ARG A 30 -0.38 -8.56 -8.04
C ARG A 30 -1.26 -8.72 -6.81
N TRP A 31 -0.84 -8.24 -5.63
CA TRP A 31 -1.66 -8.26 -4.43
C TRP A 31 -2.84 -7.28 -4.51
N VAL A 32 -2.65 -6.14 -5.18
CA VAL A 32 -3.71 -5.15 -5.44
C VAL A 32 -4.74 -5.75 -6.39
N GLU A 33 -4.31 -6.40 -7.47
CA GLU A 33 -5.17 -7.12 -8.40
C GLU A 33 -5.94 -8.24 -7.71
N LEU A 34 -5.25 -9.09 -6.95
CA LEU A 34 -5.86 -10.20 -6.21
C LEU A 34 -6.91 -9.72 -5.20
N ALA A 35 -6.61 -8.66 -4.45
CA ALA A 35 -7.54 -8.09 -3.47
C ALA A 35 -8.80 -7.55 -4.16
N ARG A 36 -8.63 -6.91 -5.34
CA ARG A 36 -9.73 -6.42 -6.17
C ARG A 36 -10.58 -7.56 -6.73
N GLU A 37 -9.95 -8.56 -7.34
CA GLU A 37 -10.62 -9.73 -7.92
C GLU A 37 -11.42 -10.52 -6.87
N ARG A 38 -10.89 -10.64 -5.66
CA ARG A 38 -11.54 -11.36 -4.55
C ARG A 38 -12.52 -10.50 -3.75
N GLY A 39 -12.61 -9.19 -4.02
CA GLY A 39 -13.49 -8.28 -3.29
C GLY A 39 -13.22 -8.25 -1.78
N LEU A 40 -11.96 -8.14 -1.37
CA LEU A 40 -11.55 -8.19 0.04
C LEU A 40 -11.98 -6.92 0.80
N HIS A 41 -13.18 -6.94 1.35
CA HIS A 41 -13.80 -5.77 2.00
C HIS A 41 -13.14 -5.31 3.30
N ASP A 42 -12.26 -6.10 3.92
CA ASP A 42 -11.58 -5.79 5.19
C ASP A 42 -10.04 -5.73 5.06
N VAL A 43 -9.56 -5.58 3.83
CA VAL A 43 -8.13 -5.52 3.50
C VAL A 43 -7.83 -4.29 2.64
N VAL A 44 -6.83 -3.53 3.04
CA VAL A 44 -6.18 -2.48 2.25
C VAL A 44 -4.83 -2.99 1.78
N VAL A 45 -4.48 -2.70 0.53
CA VAL A 45 -3.16 -3.03 -0.03
C VAL A 45 -2.49 -1.77 -0.56
N GLN A 46 -1.24 -1.56 -0.19
CA GLN A 46 -0.31 -0.59 -0.75
C GLN A 46 0.86 -1.36 -1.34
N ALA A 47 1.06 -1.26 -2.65
CA ALA A 47 2.17 -1.88 -3.37
C ALA A 47 3.18 -0.83 -3.82
N ALA A 48 4.45 -1.21 -3.83
CA ALA A 48 5.55 -0.37 -4.30
C ALA A 48 5.58 -0.22 -5.83
N CYS A 49 4.99 -1.16 -6.57
CA CYS A 49 5.01 -1.16 -8.04
C CYS A 49 3.79 -1.87 -8.61
N ALA A 50 3.57 -1.75 -9.93
CA ALA A 50 2.53 -2.50 -10.63
C ALA A 50 2.86 -4.00 -10.74
N SER A 51 1.89 -4.81 -11.15
CA SER A 51 1.98 -6.28 -11.18
C SER A 51 3.03 -6.84 -12.16
N GLY A 52 3.48 -6.04 -13.12
CA GLY A 52 4.53 -6.37 -14.10
C GLY A 52 5.87 -5.70 -13.85
N GLU A 53 6.03 -4.96 -12.75
CA GLU A 53 7.19 -4.13 -12.47
C GLU A 53 8.08 -4.71 -11.37
N THR A 54 9.36 -4.34 -11.39
CA THR A 54 10.32 -4.65 -10.34
C THR A 54 10.61 -3.42 -9.50
N THR A 55 11.05 -3.63 -8.25
CA THR A 55 11.39 -2.53 -7.34
C THR A 55 12.90 -2.37 -7.19
N TYR A 56 13.31 -1.18 -6.74
CA TYR A 56 14.62 -0.98 -6.12
C TYR A 56 14.50 -1.19 -4.63
N ASP A 57 15.48 -1.91 -4.07
CA ASP A 57 15.55 -2.15 -2.63
C ASP A 57 15.45 -0.83 -1.85
N ASP A 58 14.55 -0.83 -0.85
CA ASP A 58 14.31 0.24 0.13
C ASP A 58 13.82 1.58 -0.45
N LEU A 59 13.72 1.74 -1.77
CA LEU A 59 13.34 3.02 -2.36
C LEU A 59 11.89 3.38 -1.99
N PHE A 60 10.95 2.43 -2.09
CA PHE A 60 9.56 2.69 -1.75
C PHE A 60 9.38 2.94 -0.25
N THR A 61 9.93 2.06 0.60
CA THR A 61 9.86 2.20 2.06
C THR A 61 10.42 3.54 2.54
N ARG A 62 11.57 3.97 2.02
CA ARG A 62 12.14 5.27 2.37
C ARG A 62 11.25 6.43 1.95
N LEU A 63 10.65 6.38 0.75
CA LEU A 63 9.81 7.47 0.26
C LEU A 63 8.47 7.56 1.01
N ILE A 64 7.82 6.43 1.31
CA ILE A 64 6.55 6.44 2.04
C ILE A 64 6.72 6.94 3.48
N VAL A 65 7.81 6.58 4.16
CA VAL A 65 8.12 7.10 5.50
C VAL A 65 8.33 8.62 5.46
N ARG A 66 9.14 9.12 4.51
CA ARG A 66 9.38 10.56 4.36
C ARG A 66 8.11 11.34 4.02
N TYR A 67 7.26 10.77 3.18
CA TYR A 67 5.95 11.33 2.87
C TYR A 67 5.07 11.46 4.13
N HIS A 68 5.00 10.41 4.95
CA HIS A 68 4.24 10.45 6.21
C HIS A 68 4.83 11.40 7.26
N ASN A 69 6.14 11.61 7.25
CA ASN A 69 6.79 12.60 8.11
C ASN A 69 6.61 14.04 7.61
N GLY A 70 6.01 14.25 6.43
CA GLY A 70 5.87 15.58 5.82
C GLY A 70 7.18 16.14 5.28
N GLU A 71 8.21 15.31 5.12
CA GLU A 71 9.51 15.71 4.55
C GLU A 71 9.49 15.81 3.02
N LEU A 72 8.43 15.26 2.41
CA LEU A 72 8.29 15.15 0.98
C LEU A 72 6.80 15.17 0.63
N THR A 73 6.44 15.80 -0.49
CA THR A 73 5.07 15.76 -1.02
C THR A 73 4.80 14.47 -1.78
N ARG A 74 3.52 14.13 -1.99
CA ARG A 74 3.13 12.96 -2.79
C ARG A 74 3.75 13.00 -4.20
N ASP A 75 3.69 14.16 -4.85
CA ASP A 75 4.17 14.31 -6.23
C ASP A 75 5.68 14.17 -6.34
N GLU A 76 6.43 14.66 -5.34
CA GLU A 76 7.87 14.43 -5.25
C GLU A 76 8.18 12.94 -5.10
N ALA A 77 7.41 12.20 -4.27
CA ALA A 77 7.64 10.78 -4.03
C ALA A 77 7.44 10.00 -5.33
N LEU A 78 6.30 10.23 -5.99
CA LEU A 78 5.96 9.62 -7.26
C LEU A 78 6.96 9.99 -8.37
N THR A 79 7.45 11.23 -8.38
CA THR A 79 8.46 11.68 -9.34
C THR A 79 9.77 10.92 -9.15
N VAL A 80 10.23 10.73 -7.91
CA VAL A 80 11.45 9.96 -7.62
C VAL A 80 11.27 8.50 -8.04
N MET A 81 10.12 7.88 -7.75
CA MET A 81 9.85 6.49 -8.15
C MET A 81 9.84 6.31 -9.67
N ARG A 82 9.25 7.24 -10.42
CA ARG A 82 9.19 7.17 -11.88
C ARG A 82 10.54 7.40 -12.56
N LYS A 83 11.41 8.22 -11.96
CA LYS A 83 12.71 8.63 -12.51
C LYS A 83 13.90 7.80 -12.02
N SER A 84 13.66 6.79 -11.18
CA SER A 84 14.76 5.99 -10.62
C SER A 84 15.30 5.01 -11.66
N GLY A 85 16.38 5.41 -12.35
CA GLY A 85 17.26 4.51 -13.10
C GLY A 85 16.57 3.69 -14.18
N THR A 86 16.82 2.37 -14.17
CA THR A 86 16.41 1.42 -15.23
C THR A 86 15.01 0.86 -15.04
N CYS A 87 14.36 1.12 -13.90
CA CYS A 87 13.01 0.63 -13.60
C CYS A 87 12.11 1.80 -13.19
N SER A 88 11.19 2.18 -14.06
CA SER A 88 10.10 3.08 -13.66
C SER A 88 9.10 2.29 -12.83
N MET A 89 8.81 2.76 -11.61
CA MET A 89 7.88 2.10 -10.70
C MET A 89 6.62 2.94 -10.52
N HIS A 90 5.47 2.27 -10.60
CA HIS A 90 4.17 2.86 -10.39
C HIS A 90 3.54 2.26 -9.14
N PRO A 91 3.71 2.87 -7.95
CA PRO A 91 3.07 2.36 -6.76
C PRO A 91 1.56 2.40 -6.94
N CYS A 92 0.86 1.40 -6.43
CA CYS A 92 -0.57 1.27 -6.61
C CYS A 92 -1.23 0.74 -5.33
N ALA A 93 -2.52 0.98 -5.19
CA ALA A 93 -3.24 0.61 -3.97
C ALA A 93 -4.62 0.03 -4.26
N TYR A 94 -5.12 -0.71 -3.28
CA TYR A 94 -6.49 -1.19 -3.18
C TYR A 94 -7.10 -0.69 -1.88
N VAL A 95 -8.22 0.04 -1.99
CA VAL A 95 -9.07 0.44 -0.87
C VAL A 95 -10.49 0.00 -1.20
N PRO A 96 -11.10 -0.91 -0.41
CA PRO A 96 -12.37 -1.53 -0.80
C PRO A 96 -13.61 -0.63 -0.62
N TRP A 97 -13.51 0.47 0.13
CA TRP A 97 -14.64 1.33 0.48
C TRP A 97 -14.48 2.79 0.03
N GLY A 98 -13.46 3.14 -0.75
CA GLY A 98 -13.23 4.55 -1.05
C GLY A 98 -12.10 4.85 -2.03
N ASP A 99 -11.81 6.14 -2.12
CA ASP A 99 -10.73 6.68 -2.95
C ASP A 99 -9.38 6.45 -2.28
N VAL A 100 -8.41 5.94 -3.04
CA VAL A 100 -7.01 5.75 -2.62
C VAL A 100 -6.34 7.05 -2.19
N ASN A 101 -6.84 8.21 -2.62
CA ASN A 101 -6.34 9.53 -2.23
C ASN A 101 -6.88 10.00 -0.87
N THR A 102 -7.88 9.32 -0.31
CA THR A 102 -8.41 9.64 1.02
C THR A 102 -7.53 9.00 2.09
N PRO A 103 -7.03 9.77 3.08
CA PRO A 103 -6.24 9.21 4.16
C PRO A 103 -7.04 8.20 4.99
N LEU A 104 -6.40 7.09 5.35
CA LEU A 104 -6.96 6.08 6.23
C LEU A 104 -6.67 6.45 7.69
N THR A 105 -7.69 6.81 8.45
CA THR A 105 -7.52 7.21 9.86
C THR A 105 -7.74 6.03 10.79
N CYS A 106 -6.73 5.71 11.60
CA CYS A 106 -6.87 4.76 12.70
C CYS A 106 -7.62 5.43 13.85
N GLU A 107 -8.83 4.95 14.17
CA GLU A 107 -9.69 5.52 15.23
C GLU A 107 -9.01 5.53 16.60
N THR A 108 -8.21 4.51 16.93
CA THR A 108 -7.61 4.39 18.27
C THR A 108 -6.46 5.37 18.50
N SER A 109 -5.68 5.67 17.46
CA SER A 109 -4.52 6.55 17.58
C SER A 109 -4.72 7.94 16.96
N ASN A 110 -5.85 8.16 16.28
CA ASN A 110 -6.14 9.33 15.46
C ASN A 110 -5.00 9.65 14.45
N LYS A 111 -4.27 8.62 14.00
CA LYS A 111 -3.19 8.75 13.02
C LYS A 111 -3.75 8.46 11.64
N ALA A 112 -3.44 9.33 10.69
CA ALA A 112 -3.78 9.14 9.29
C ALA A 112 -2.65 8.42 8.55
N PHE A 113 -3.01 7.47 7.70
CA PHE A 113 -2.12 6.83 6.75
C PHE A 113 -2.51 7.26 5.34
N HIS A 114 -1.60 7.95 4.67
CA HIS A 114 -1.73 8.38 3.28
C HIS A 114 -1.13 7.34 2.32
N LEU A 115 -1.93 6.83 1.40
CA LEU A 115 -1.45 5.88 0.38
C LEU A 115 -0.66 6.62 -0.71
N LEU A 116 0.36 5.96 -1.25
CA LEU A 116 1.08 6.39 -2.44
C LEU A 116 0.57 5.57 -3.63
N SER A 117 -0.41 6.09 -4.37
CA SER A 117 -0.83 5.51 -5.65
C SER A 117 -0.46 6.46 -6.79
N ALA A 118 0.02 5.93 -7.92
CA ALA A 118 0.31 6.68 -9.14
C ALA A 118 -0.92 6.88 -10.02
#